data_AF-A0A951SEH8-F1
#
_entry.id   AF-A0A951SEH8-F1
#
_cell.length_a   1.000
_cell.length_b   1.000
_cell.length_c   1.000
_cell.angle_alpha   90.00
_cell.angle_beta   90.00
_cell.angle_gamma   90.00
#
_symmetry.space_group_name_H-M   'P 1'
#
loop_
_entity.id
_entity.type
_entity.pdbx_description
1 polymer ?
#
loop_
_entity_poly.entity_id
_entity_poly.type
_entity_poly.pdbx_seq_one_letter_code
_entity_poly.pdbx_strand_id
1 'polypeptide(L)'
;MKNTNQFRLASRFLLLMLMTAIVIGGTTGCKSKKKIAREKAAAEYASRVEQAKKDLTAILNDATDWSLAEKEARVKTIKSWNLQDEEVLKLIDQVEDKLARERADALRKAEEERLKKAEEERNKAKATKYSDVETALLSVAAAPDLATANAKINQALQLFATPDAPVLIIISQDGGFNDYDRPTTIRHYLEYLKDQKVYRNVVEQVKYDANGKIIELELIKK
;
A
#
# COMPACT_ATOMS: atom_id res chain seq x y z
N MET A 1 -20.19 44.58 -48.60
CA MET A 1 -21.04 45.65 -48.02
C MET A 1 -22.25 45.00 -47.34
N LYS A 2 -22.41 45.26 -46.03
CA LYS A 2 -23.61 45.16 -45.17
C LYS A 2 -24.23 43.75 -44.96
N ASN A 3 -24.07 43.16 -43.76
CA ASN A 3 -24.96 43.22 -42.57
C ASN A 3 -26.33 42.55 -42.83
N THR A 4 -26.92 41.67 -42.00
CA THR A 4 -26.98 41.68 -40.52
C THR A 4 -27.65 40.40 -39.97
N ASN A 5 -27.32 40.07 -38.71
CA ASN A 5 -27.96 39.13 -37.79
C ASN A 5 -29.52 39.08 -37.81
N GLN A 6 -30.12 37.89 -37.97
CA GLN A 6 -31.56 37.63 -37.80
C GLN A 6 -31.88 36.22 -37.23
N PHE A 7 -30.99 35.58 -36.46
CA PHE A 7 -31.25 34.24 -35.87
C PHE A 7 -31.25 34.25 -34.33
N ARG A 8 -32.12 35.06 -33.72
CA ARG A 8 -32.44 35.00 -32.29
C ARG A 8 -33.87 35.47 -32.01
N LEU A 9 -34.89 34.80 -32.57
CA LEU A 9 -36.28 35.10 -32.16
C LEU A 9 -37.30 33.93 -32.30
N ALA A 10 -36.89 32.73 -32.71
CA ALA A 10 -37.81 31.62 -32.97
C ALA A 10 -37.81 30.50 -31.90
N SER A 11 -37.32 30.78 -30.68
CA SER A 11 -37.14 29.76 -29.63
C SER A 11 -38.02 29.97 -28.37
N ARG A 12 -38.98 30.90 -28.39
CA ARG A 12 -39.82 31.22 -27.21
C ARG A 12 -41.33 30.99 -27.39
N PHE A 13 -41.78 30.57 -28.57
CA PHE A 13 -43.20 30.30 -28.84
C PHE A 13 -43.59 28.80 -28.82
N LEU A 14 -42.64 27.88 -28.69
CA LEU A 14 -42.92 26.43 -28.56
C LEU A 14 -43.16 25.99 -27.10
N LEU A 15 -42.90 26.86 -26.12
CA LEU A 15 -43.01 26.54 -24.68
C LEU A 15 -44.33 27.00 -24.02
N LEU A 16 -45.25 27.61 -24.79
CA LEU A 16 -46.47 28.23 -24.28
C LEU A 16 -47.76 27.63 -24.89
N MET A 17 -47.65 26.49 -25.57
CA MET A 17 -48.76 25.78 -26.21
C MET A 17 -48.79 24.28 -25.81
N LEU A 18 -48.61 23.99 -24.52
CA LEU A 18 -48.93 22.68 -23.95
C LEU A 18 -49.43 22.81 -22.49
N MET A 19 -50.21 23.85 -22.22
CA MET A 19 -50.74 24.19 -20.89
C MET A 19 -52.25 24.43 -20.87
N THR A 20 -53.01 23.99 -21.88
CA THR A 20 -54.47 24.06 -21.86
C THR A 20 -55.08 22.98 -22.75
N ALA A 21 -55.21 21.77 -22.21
CA ALA A 21 -56.12 20.77 -22.74
C ALA A 21 -57.02 20.25 -21.61
N ILE A 22 -58.18 20.90 -21.52
CA ILE A 22 -59.50 20.32 -21.19
C ILE A 22 -59.67 19.79 -19.76
N VAL A 23 -60.21 20.70 -18.94
CA VAL A 23 -61.09 20.36 -17.83
C VAL A 23 -62.45 19.95 -18.41
N ILE A 24 -63.03 18.89 -17.83
CA ILE A 24 -64.44 18.42 -17.82
C ILE A 24 -64.58 16.99 -18.38
N GLY A 25 -64.64 16.02 -17.45
CA GLY A 25 -65.04 14.64 -17.71
C GLY A 25 -64.40 13.61 -16.76
N GLY A 26 -64.87 13.49 -15.52
CA GLY A 26 -64.59 12.33 -14.64
C GLY A 26 -63.90 12.63 -13.30
N THR A 27 -64.62 13.23 -12.34
CA THR A 27 -64.13 13.49 -10.97
C THR A 27 -64.07 12.25 -10.06
N THR A 28 -64.29 11.04 -10.57
CA THR A 28 -64.19 9.77 -9.81
C THR A 28 -62.91 8.97 -10.09
N GLY A 29 -62.10 9.30 -11.11
CA GLY A 29 -60.92 8.52 -11.50
C GLY A 29 -59.55 9.03 -10.99
N CYS A 30 -59.45 10.27 -10.51
CA CYS A 30 -58.18 10.87 -10.10
C CYS A 30 -57.80 10.57 -8.64
N LYS A 31 -58.79 10.30 -7.78
CA LYS A 31 -58.57 9.92 -6.37
C LYS A 31 -58.07 8.48 -6.23
N SER A 32 -58.60 7.54 -7.02
CA SER A 32 -58.18 6.13 -7.01
C SER A 32 -56.76 5.95 -7.57
N LYS A 33 -56.43 6.57 -8.71
CA LYS A 33 -55.05 6.56 -9.26
C LYS A 33 -54.03 7.17 -8.30
N LYS A 34 -54.35 8.30 -7.64
CA LYS A 34 -53.49 8.92 -6.63
C LYS A 34 -53.35 8.08 -5.36
N LYS A 35 -54.38 7.32 -4.97
CA LYS A 35 -54.34 6.37 -3.85
C LYS A 35 -53.44 5.18 -4.19
N ILE A 36 -53.64 4.56 -5.35
CA ILE A 36 -52.80 3.45 -5.85
C ILE A 36 -51.33 3.89 -5.99
N ALA A 37 -51.06 5.09 -6.49
CA ALA A 37 -49.70 5.61 -6.60
C ALA A 37 -49.03 5.81 -5.23
N ARG A 38 -49.77 6.30 -4.21
CA ARG A 38 -49.26 6.42 -2.84
C ARG A 38 -49.04 5.07 -2.18
N GLU A 39 -49.94 4.11 -2.37
CA GLU A 39 -49.80 2.75 -1.85
C GLU A 39 -48.60 2.03 -2.46
N LYS A 40 -48.39 2.17 -3.77
CA LYS A 40 -47.19 1.64 -4.44
C LYS A 40 -45.91 2.30 -3.94
N ALA A 41 -45.89 3.62 -3.78
CA ALA A 41 -44.73 4.33 -3.25
C ALA A 41 -44.43 3.94 -1.79
N ALA A 42 -45.46 3.76 -0.95
CA ALA A 42 -45.31 3.29 0.42
C ALA A 42 -44.80 1.83 0.48
N ALA A 43 -45.31 0.95 -0.39
CA ALA A 43 -44.85 -0.43 -0.49
C ALA A 43 -43.40 -0.52 -0.99
N GLU A 44 -43.02 0.29 -1.98
CA GLU A 44 -41.63 0.37 -2.46
C GLU A 44 -40.71 0.91 -1.37
N TYR A 45 -41.12 1.96 -0.65
CA TYR A 45 -40.37 2.48 0.48
C TYR A 45 -40.17 1.41 1.57
N ALA A 46 -41.23 0.73 1.97
CA ALA A 46 -41.15 -0.35 2.96
C ALA A 46 -40.21 -1.48 2.50
N SER A 47 -40.29 -1.88 1.24
CA SER A 47 -39.37 -2.88 0.67
C SER A 47 -37.90 -2.41 0.71
N ARG A 48 -37.63 -1.13 0.46
CA ARG A 48 -36.28 -0.55 0.53
C ARG A 48 -35.77 -0.51 1.96
N VAL A 49 -36.63 -0.19 2.93
CA VAL A 49 -36.30 -0.21 4.35
C VAL A 49 -35.93 -1.62 4.80
N GLU A 50 -36.76 -2.62 4.50
CA GLU A 50 -36.48 -4.02 4.87
C GLU A 50 -35.20 -4.55 4.21
N GLN A 51 -35.01 -4.23 2.92
CA GLN A 51 -33.77 -4.59 2.22
C GLN A 51 -32.55 -3.91 2.84
N ALA A 52 -32.65 -2.62 3.19
CA ALA A 52 -31.56 -1.89 3.83
C ALA A 52 -31.20 -2.52 5.18
N LYS A 53 -32.18 -2.80 6.04
CA LYS A 53 -31.96 -3.45 7.34
C LYS A 53 -31.28 -4.80 7.18
N LYS A 54 -31.76 -5.63 6.25
CA LYS A 54 -31.19 -6.94 5.95
C LYS A 54 -29.72 -6.82 5.51
N ASP A 55 -29.45 -6.01 4.51
CA ASP A 55 -28.11 -5.89 3.92
C ASP A 55 -27.12 -5.26 4.92
N LEU A 56 -27.52 -4.22 5.66
CA LEU A 56 -26.67 -3.57 6.68
C LEU A 56 -26.39 -4.51 7.86
N THR A 57 -27.40 -5.24 8.34
CA THR A 57 -27.22 -6.22 9.42
C THR A 57 -26.30 -7.35 8.98
N ALA A 58 -26.43 -7.81 7.72
CA ALA A 58 -25.55 -8.84 7.18
C ALA A 58 -24.09 -8.35 7.09
N ILE A 59 -23.86 -7.09 6.70
CA ILE A 59 -22.53 -6.47 6.70
C ILE A 59 -21.98 -6.35 8.14
N LEU A 60 -22.80 -5.89 9.08
CA LEU A 60 -22.38 -5.68 10.48
C LEU A 60 -21.96 -6.99 11.15
N ASN A 61 -22.69 -8.07 10.86
CA ASN A 61 -22.46 -9.40 11.43
C ASN A 61 -21.50 -10.28 10.60
N ASP A 62 -20.88 -9.72 9.55
CA ASP A 62 -20.03 -10.45 8.61
C ASP A 62 -20.70 -11.71 8.02
N ALA A 63 -22.01 -11.66 7.81
CA ALA A 63 -22.82 -12.76 7.25
C ALA A 63 -22.83 -12.76 5.71
N THR A 64 -21.86 -12.12 5.07
CA THR A 64 -21.73 -12.00 3.61
C THR A 64 -20.31 -12.32 3.18
N ASP A 65 -20.14 -12.96 2.03
CA ASP A 65 -18.84 -13.18 1.39
C ASP A 65 -18.34 -11.94 0.59
N TRP A 66 -18.98 -10.79 0.78
CA TRP A 66 -18.62 -9.55 0.07
C TRP A 66 -17.26 -9.02 0.51
N SER A 67 -16.46 -8.62 -0.47
CA SER A 67 -15.25 -7.84 -0.26
C SER A 67 -15.57 -6.48 0.36
N LEU A 68 -14.55 -5.84 0.97
CA LEU A 68 -14.67 -4.49 1.53
C LEU A 68 -15.26 -3.49 0.52
N ALA A 69 -14.81 -3.55 -0.75
CA ALA A 69 -15.32 -2.68 -1.82
C ALA A 69 -16.80 -2.94 -2.14
N GLU A 70 -17.24 -4.20 -2.13
CA GLU A 70 -18.65 -4.55 -2.34
C GLU A 70 -19.53 -4.12 -1.17
N LYS A 71 -19.06 -4.27 0.07
CA LYS A 71 -19.73 -3.75 1.28
C LYS A 71 -19.91 -2.23 1.18
N GLU A 72 -18.86 -1.49 0.82
CA GLU A 72 -18.91 -0.03 0.64
C GLU A 72 -19.86 0.40 -0.48
N ALA A 73 -19.83 -0.29 -1.63
CA ALA A 73 -20.74 -0.04 -2.74
C ALA A 73 -22.21 -0.29 -2.36
N ARG A 74 -22.46 -1.31 -1.53
CA ARG A 74 -23.79 -1.60 -1.00
C ARG A 74 -24.29 -0.48 -0.10
N VAL A 75 -23.48 -0.03 0.86
CA VAL A 75 -23.83 1.09 1.75
C VAL A 75 -24.12 2.36 0.94
N LYS A 76 -23.27 2.68 -0.05
CA LYS A 76 -23.50 3.81 -0.96
C LYS A 76 -24.82 3.71 -1.71
N THR A 77 -25.18 2.51 -2.16
CA THR A 77 -26.46 2.25 -2.83
C THR A 77 -27.63 2.48 -1.88
N ILE A 78 -27.54 1.97 -0.64
CA ILE A 78 -28.59 2.16 0.38
C ILE A 78 -28.76 3.65 0.72
N LYS A 79 -27.66 4.39 0.88
CA LYS A 79 -27.69 5.85 1.12
C LYS A 79 -28.36 6.61 -0.03
N SER A 80 -28.21 6.16 -1.27
CA SER A 80 -28.86 6.78 -2.43
C SER A 80 -30.39 6.69 -2.43
N TRP A 81 -30.95 5.77 -1.64
CA TRP A 81 -32.41 5.64 -1.49
C TRP A 81 -33.02 6.73 -0.59
N ASN A 82 -32.21 7.53 0.11
CA ASN A 82 -32.64 8.63 0.98
C ASN A 82 -33.75 8.22 1.97
N LEU A 83 -33.59 7.06 2.60
CA LEU A 83 -34.52 6.56 3.62
C LEU A 83 -34.43 7.40 4.90
N GLN A 84 -35.57 7.67 5.54
CA GLN A 84 -35.66 8.42 6.81
C GLN A 84 -36.01 7.50 8.00
N ASP A 85 -35.92 6.18 7.81
CA ASP A 85 -36.15 5.21 8.88
C ASP A 85 -35.01 5.26 9.90
N GLU A 86 -35.33 5.51 11.17
CA GLU A 86 -34.35 5.74 12.24
C GLU A 86 -33.42 4.54 12.46
N GLU A 87 -33.94 3.33 12.33
CA GLU A 87 -33.15 2.10 12.50
C GLU A 87 -32.19 1.92 11.34
N VAL A 88 -32.63 2.16 10.10
CA VAL A 88 -31.74 2.16 8.92
C VAL A 88 -30.62 3.20 9.08
N LEU A 89 -30.93 4.41 9.55
CA LEU A 89 -29.91 5.45 9.77
C LEU A 89 -28.86 5.02 10.80
N LYS A 90 -29.29 4.45 11.94
CA LYS A 90 -28.36 3.91 12.95
C LYS A 90 -27.50 2.77 12.40
N LEU A 91 -28.08 1.87 11.61
CA LEU A 91 -27.35 0.77 10.99
C LEU A 91 -26.34 1.28 9.95
N ILE A 92 -26.68 2.34 9.20
CA ILE A 92 -25.73 2.99 8.29
C ILE A 92 -24.53 3.50 9.08
N ASP A 93 -24.76 4.25 10.16
CA ASP A 93 -23.66 4.80 10.98
C ASP A 93 -22.75 3.68 11.53
N GLN A 94 -23.34 2.62 12.09
CA GLN A 94 -22.59 1.48 12.62
C GLN A 94 -21.78 0.74 11.56
N VAL A 95 -22.36 0.55 10.38
CA VAL A 95 -21.68 -0.10 9.26
C VAL A 95 -20.58 0.81 8.71
N GLU A 96 -20.82 2.12 8.55
CA GLU A 96 -19.80 3.07 8.09
C GLU A 96 -18.60 3.10 9.03
N ASP A 97 -18.83 3.10 10.35
CA ASP A 97 -17.80 3.00 11.38
C ASP A 97 -17.01 1.69 11.28
N LYS A 98 -17.69 0.55 11.07
CA LYS A 98 -17.03 -0.76 10.87
C LYS A 98 -16.18 -0.76 9.61
N LEU A 99 -16.71 -0.32 8.48
CA LEU A 99 -16.00 -0.28 7.21
C LEU A 99 -14.83 0.71 7.24
N ALA A 100 -14.95 1.83 7.98
CA ALA A 100 -13.85 2.76 8.18
C ALA A 100 -12.68 2.11 8.95
N ARG A 101 -12.97 1.32 9.99
CA ARG A 101 -11.95 0.54 10.72
C ARG A 101 -11.32 -0.53 9.83
N GLU A 102 -12.13 -1.31 9.11
CA GLU A 102 -11.65 -2.33 8.18
C GLU A 102 -10.74 -1.74 7.09
N ARG A 103 -11.08 -0.56 6.57
CA ARG A 103 -10.25 0.16 5.60
C ARG A 103 -8.92 0.61 6.20
N ALA A 104 -8.93 1.17 7.40
CA ALA A 104 -7.71 1.60 8.08
C ALA A 104 -6.78 0.41 8.34
N ASP A 105 -7.32 -0.72 8.78
CA ASP A 105 -6.54 -1.94 9.01
C ASP A 105 -6.02 -2.55 7.69
N ALA A 106 -6.81 -2.55 6.63
CA ALA A 106 -6.37 -2.99 5.31
C ALA A 106 -5.23 -2.13 4.77
N LEU A 107 -5.32 -0.80 4.90
CA LEU A 107 -4.28 0.13 4.48
C LEU A 107 -2.99 -0.07 5.30
N ARG A 108 -3.11 -0.23 6.62
CA ARG A 108 -1.96 -0.54 7.49
C ARG A 108 -1.27 -1.82 7.07
N LYS A 109 -2.02 -2.92 6.88
CA LYS A 109 -1.46 -4.21 6.46
C LYS A 109 -0.81 -4.12 5.07
N ALA A 110 -1.44 -3.43 4.14
CA ALA A 110 -0.88 -3.22 2.81
C ALA A 110 0.43 -2.40 2.84
N GLU A 111 0.49 -1.38 3.69
CA GLU A 111 1.70 -0.57 3.88
C GLU A 111 2.81 -1.36 4.58
N GLU A 112 2.49 -2.09 5.65
CA GLU A 112 3.42 -2.99 6.33
C GLU A 112 3.98 -4.05 5.36
N GLU A 113 3.13 -4.66 4.53
CA GLU A 113 3.56 -5.63 3.51
C GLU A 113 4.43 -4.97 2.43
N ARG A 114 4.08 -3.75 1.99
CA ARG A 114 4.88 -2.99 1.03
C ARG A 114 6.26 -2.66 1.58
N LEU A 115 6.34 -2.20 2.83
CA LEU A 115 7.59 -1.90 3.51
C LEU A 115 8.43 -3.18 3.68
N LYS A 116 7.81 -4.28 4.10
CA LYS A 116 8.48 -5.57 4.24
C LYS A 116 9.04 -6.07 2.89
N LYS A 117 8.25 -6.02 1.81
CA LYS A 117 8.71 -6.38 0.47
C LYS A 117 9.86 -5.49 -0.01
N ALA A 118 9.75 -4.17 0.19
CA ALA A 118 10.80 -3.23 -0.17
C ALA A 118 12.10 -3.48 0.63
N GLU A 119 11.98 -3.82 1.90
CA GLU A 119 13.11 -4.21 2.74
C GLU A 119 13.74 -5.53 2.31
N GLU A 120 12.94 -6.56 2.03
CA GLU A 120 13.40 -7.85 1.51
C GLU A 120 14.12 -7.68 0.16
N GLU A 121 13.56 -6.89 -0.75
CA GLU A 121 14.19 -6.54 -2.03
C GLU A 121 15.51 -5.79 -1.84
N ARG A 122 15.55 -4.81 -0.92
CA ARG A 122 16.78 -4.10 -0.57
C ARG A 122 17.84 -5.05 -0.01
N ASN A 123 17.45 -5.95 0.88
CA ASN A 123 18.38 -6.91 1.50
C ASN A 123 18.89 -7.91 0.47
N LYS A 124 18.03 -8.39 -0.43
CA LYS A 124 18.42 -9.25 -1.56
C LYS A 124 19.37 -8.52 -2.52
N ALA A 125 19.06 -7.27 -2.86
CA ALA A 125 19.91 -6.44 -3.70
C ALA A 125 21.29 -6.21 -3.07
N LYS A 126 21.36 -5.94 -1.76
CA LYS A 126 22.63 -5.85 -1.01
C LYS A 126 23.42 -7.17 -1.08
N ALA A 127 22.76 -8.30 -0.82
CA ALA A 127 23.39 -9.62 -0.85
C ALA A 127 23.96 -9.95 -2.25
N THR A 128 23.26 -9.59 -3.32
CA THR A 128 23.78 -9.73 -4.69
C THR A 128 24.90 -8.72 -5.00
N LYS A 129 24.75 -7.46 -4.58
CA LYS A 129 25.70 -6.39 -4.90
C LYS A 129 27.09 -6.64 -4.32
N TYR A 130 27.18 -7.27 -3.16
CA TYR A 130 28.45 -7.49 -2.46
C TYR A 130 28.89 -8.96 -2.42
N SER A 131 28.32 -9.81 -3.30
CA SER A 131 28.59 -11.25 -3.32
C SER A 131 30.08 -11.59 -3.41
N ASP A 132 30.84 -10.83 -4.19
CA ASP A 132 32.26 -11.09 -4.43
C ASP A 132 33.09 -10.80 -3.17
N VAL A 133 32.77 -9.72 -2.47
CA VAL A 133 33.40 -9.36 -1.19
C VAL A 133 33.04 -10.39 -0.12
N GLU A 134 31.76 -10.73 -0.01
CA GLU A 134 31.25 -11.73 0.93
C GLU A 134 31.92 -13.10 0.72
N THR A 135 32.05 -13.52 -0.54
CA THR A 135 32.72 -14.78 -0.92
C THR A 135 34.20 -14.73 -0.57
N ALA A 136 34.89 -13.63 -0.83
CA ALA A 136 36.31 -13.47 -0.49
C ALA A 136 36.54 -13.61 1.03
N LEU A 137 35.76 -12.90 1.84
CA LEU A 137 35.83 -12.96 3.31
C LEU A 137 35.53 -14.37 3.85
N LEU A 138 34.44 -14.98 3.38
CA LEU A 138 34.05 -16.33 3.76
C LEU A 138 35.14 -17.34 3.40
N SER A 139 35.76 -17.19 2.23
CA SER A 139 36.78 -18.13 1.75
C SER A 139 38.01 -18.16 2.65
N VAL A 140 38.42 -17.00 3.21
CA VAL A 140 39.54 -16.91 4.16
C VAL A 140 39.20 -17.62 5.46
N ALA A 141 38.00 -17.37 6.01
CA ALA A 141 37.54 -18.04 7.22
C ALA A 141 37.41 -19.57 7.04
N ALA A 142 36.91 -20.01 5.88
CA ALA A 142 36.69 -21.43 5.58
C ALA A 142 37.93 -22.17 5.07
N ALA A 143 39.11 -21.53 5.01
CA ALA A 143 40.31 -22.16 4.50
C ALA A 143 40.75 -23.36 5.36
N PRO A 144 41.08 -24.52 4.76
CA PRO A 144 41.41 -25.75 5.50
C PRO A 144 42.74 -25.67 6.27
N ASP A 145 43.67 -24.83 5.81
CA ASP A 145 45.00 -24.71 6.39
C ASP A 145 45.54 -23.27 6.27
N LEU A 146 46.68 -23.00 6.93
CA LEU A 146 47.30 -21.67 6.97
C LEU A 146 47.83 -21.21 5.61
N ALA A 147 48.40 -22.10 4.81
CA ALA A 147 48.93 -21.74 3.49
C ALA A 147 47.79 -21.33 2.55
N THR A 148 46.70 -22.11 2.54
CA THR A 148 45.48 -21.81 1.79
C THR A 148 44.85 -20.50 2.26
N ALA A 149 44.78 -20.26 3.57
CA ALA A 149 44.24 -19.02 4.11
C ALA A 149 45.05 -17.81 3.66
N ASN A 150 46.39 -17.85 3.78
CA ASN A 150 47.27 -16.77 3.35
C ASN A 150 47.15 -16.48 1.84
N ALA A 151 47.02 -17.51 1.01
CA ALA A 151 46.76 -17.34 -0.42
C ALA A 151 45.43 -16.59 -0.67
N LYS A 152 44.36 -16.96 0.04
CA LYS A 152 43.06 -16.30 -0.05
C LYS A 152 43.05 -14.88 0.50
N ILE A 153 43.83 -14.59 1.55
CA ILE A 153 44.04 -13.22 2.05
C ILE A 153 44.64 -12.35 0.94
N ASN A 154 45.69 -12.84 0.29
CA ASN A 154 46.34 -12.10 -0.81
C ASN A 154 45.38 -11.87 -1.99
N GLN A 155 44.50 -12.83 -2.30
CA GLN A 155 43.45 -12.66 -3.31
C GLN A 155 42.41 -11.62 -2.88
N ALA A 156 41.89 -11.71 -1.64
CA ALA A 156 40.89 -10.79 -1.13
C ALA A 156 41.42 -9.34 -1.09
N LEU A 157 42.69 -9.14 -0.71
CA LEU A 157 43.34 -7.84 -0.68
C LEU A 157 43.37 -7.15 -2.06
N GLN A 158 43.29 -7.89 -3.17
CA GLN A 158 43.23 -7.30 -4.51
C GLN A 158 41.93 -6.54 -4.77
N LEU A 159 40.88 -6.78 -3.99
CA LEU A 159 39.62 -6.03 -4.09
C LEU A 159 39.76 -4.61 -3.51
N PHE A 160 40.75 -4.37 -2.65
CA PHE A 160 40.92 -3.14 -1.91
C PHE A 160 41.98 -2.23 -2.55
N ALA A 161 41.81 -0.93 -2.38
CA ALA A 161 42.77 0.06 -2.88
C ALA A 161 44.09 -0.03 -2.12
N THR A 162 44.02 -0.29 -0.81
CA THR A 162 45.16 -0.47 0.08
C THR A 162 44.85 -1.54 1.14
N PRO A 163 45.86 -2.19 1.74
CA PRO A 163 45.65 -3.08 2.88
C PRO A 163 45.16 -2.38 4.15
N ASP A 164 45.22 -1.05 4.18
CA ASP A 164 44.84 -0.20 5.31
C ASP A 164 43.42 0.35 5.18
N ALA A 165 42.68 -0.06 4.13
CA ALA A 165 41.29 0.32 3.95
C ALA A 165 40.48 -0.01 5.22
N PRO A 166 39.77 0.97 5.81
CA PRO A 166 39.01 0.79 7.03
C PRO A 166 37.91 -0.27 6.88
N VAL A 167 37.79 -1.10 7.91
CA VAL A 167 36.65 -1.99 8.15
C VAL A 167 35.94 -1.54 9.41
N LEU A 168 34.66 -1.20 9.26
CA LEU A 168 33.80 -0.73 10.33
C LEU A 168 32.76 -1.79 10.63
N ILE A 169 32.66 -2.25 11.89
CA ILE A 169 31.69 -3.27 12.29
C ILE A 169 30.57 -2.60 13.07
N ILE A 170 29.38 -2.55 12.50
CA ILE A 170 28.18 -2.00 13.11
C ILE A 170 27.73 -2.95 14.24
N ILE A 171 27.60 -2.39 15.44
CA ILE A 171 27.14 -3.10 16.65
C ILE A 171 25.68 -2.77 17.03
N SER A 172 25.18 -1.61 16.59
CA SER A 172 23.79 -1.17 16.80
C SER A 172 23.39 -0.19 15.70
N GLN A 173 22.10 -0.18 15.35
CA GLN A 173 21.49 0.80 14.46
C GLN A 173 20.23 1.33 15.14
N ASP A 174 20.21 2.62 15.50
CA ASP A 174 19.04 3.27 16.08
C ASP A 174 18.85 4.68 15.53
N GLY A 175 17.61 5.04 15.22
CA GLY A 175 17.25 6.37 14.70
C GLY A 175 18.00 6.80 13.43
N GLY A 176 18.57 5.88 12.66
CA GLY A 176 19.39 6.18 11.48
C GLY A 176 20.88 6.45 11.77
N PHE A 177 21.33 6.24 13.01
CA PHE A 177 22.73 6.32 13.40
C PHE A 177 23.30 4.91 13.62
N ASN A 178 24.52 4.70 13.13
CA ASN A 178 25.27 3.45 13.33
C ASN A 178 26.27 3.63 14.47
N ASP A 179 26.23 2.74 15.45
CA ASP A 179 27.31 2.57 16.41
C ASP A 179 28.28 1.53 15.89
N TYR A 180 29.57 1.85 15.91
CA TYR A 180 30.62 0.97 15.42
C TYR A 180 31.44 0.40 16.58
N ASP A 181 31.88 -0.84 16.43
CA ASP A 181 32.99 -1.38 17.21
C ASP A 181 34.29 -0.62 16.87
N ARG A 182 35.36 -0.88 17.63
CA ARG A 182 36.69 -0.33 17.35
C ARG A 182 37.06 -0.57 15.88
N PRO A 183 37.31 0.49 15.09
CA PRO A 183 37.70 0.34 13.70
C PRO A 183 38.96 -0.50 13.54
N THR A 184 39.05 -1.24 12.43
CA THR A 184 40.22 -2.01 12.04
C THR A 184 40.52 -1.80 10.56
N THR A 185 41.60 -2.40 10.05
CA THR A 185 41.91 -2.40 8.61
C THR A 185 41.51 -3.73 7.98
N ILE A 186 41.32 -3.75 6.66
CA ILE A 186 41.00 -4.99 5.96
C ILE A 186 42.06 -6.07 6.16
N ARG A 187 43.35 -5.71 6.18
CA ARG A 187 44.42 -6.67 6.47
C ARG A 187 44.21 -7.32 7.85
N HIS A 188 44.05 -6.52 8.90
CA HIS A 188 43.83 -7.06 10.24
C HIS A 188 42.54 -7.87 10.37
N TYR A 189 41.48 -7.44 9.68
CA TYR A 189 40.21 -8.16 9.68
C TYR A 189 40.33 -9.53 8.98
N LEU A 190 41.02 -9.61 7.84
CA LEU A 190 41.27 -10.87 7.13
C LEU A 190 42.13 -11.84 7.96
N GLU A 191 43.15 -11.33 8.65
CA GLU A 191 43.95 -12.14 9.60
C GLU A 191 43.09 -12.64 10.76
N TYR A 192 42.21 -11.81 11.30
CA TYR A 192 41.23 -12.22 12.30
C TYR A 192 40.32 -13.33 11.78
N LEU A 193 39.79 -13.23 10.56
CA LEU A 193 38.96 -14.28 9.96
C LEU A 193 39.73 -15.60 9.80
N LYS A 194 40.99 -15.54 9.38
CA LYS A 194 41.87 -16.70 9.29
C LYS A 194 42.01 -17.40 10.63
N ASP A 195 42.24 -16.63 11.70
CA ASP A 195 42.48 -17.16 13.04
C ASP A 195 41.19 -17.71 13.68
N GLN A 196 40.07 -17.02 13.49
CA GLN A 196 38.79 -17.43 14.07
C GLN A 196 38.11 -18.57 13.31
N LYS A 197 38.43 -18.78 12.03
CA LYS A 197 37.79 -19.77 11.15
C LYS A 197 36.26 -19.64 11.04
N VAL A 198 35.71 -18.48 11.40
CA VAL A 198 34.27 -18.21 11.37
C VAL A 198 34.03 -16.80 10.87
N TYR A 199 33.07 -16.65 9.96
CA TYR A 199 32.60 -15.37 9.45
C TYR A 199 31.16 -15.10 9.90
N ARG A 200 31.01 -14.24 10.93
CA ARG A 200 29.74 -13.92 11.61
C ARG A 200 29.12 -12.60 11.19
N ASN A 201 29.72 -11.91 10.24
CA ASN A 201 29.24 -10.62 9.76
C ASN A 201 28.68 -10.78 8.34
N VAL A 202 27.97 -9.75 7.87
CA VAL A 202 27.59 -9.54 6.47
C VAL A 202 28.05 -8.17 6.01
N VAL A 203 28.32 -8.03 4.73
CA VAL A 203 28.62 -6.72 4.14
C VAL A 203 27.36 -5.85 4.08
N GLU A 204 27.39 -4.71 4.78
CA GLU A 204 26.32 -3.72 4.79
C GLU A 204 26.53 -2.64 3.73
N GLN A 205 27.76 -2.11 3.63
CA GLN A 205 28.13 -1.09 2.66
C GLN A 205 29.58 -1.25 2.21
N VAL A 206 29.84 -0.88 0.95
CA VAL A 206 31.18 -0.80 0.38
C VAL A 206 31.33 0.54 -0.32
N LYS A 207 32.39 1.29 -0.01
CA LYS A 207 32.79 2.50 -0.74
C LYS A 207 33.94 2.16 -1.68
N TYR A 208 33.83 2.64 -2.92
CA TYR A 208 34.81 2.39 -3.97
C TYR A 208 35.52 3.67 -4.38
N ASP A 209 36.77 3.56 -4.82
CA ASP A 209 37.47 4.61 -5.54
C ASP A 209 37.02 4.68 -7.02
N ALA A 210 37.60 5.63 -7.78
CA ALA A 210 37.32 5.80 -9.20
C ALA A 210 37.72 4.60 -10.08
N ASN A 211 38.58 3.71 -9.58
CA ASN A 211 39.03 2.50 -10.27
C ASN A 211 38.22 1.25 -9.87
N GLY A 212 37.20 1.40 -9.02
CA GLY A 212 36.39 0.29 -8.52
C GLY A 212 37.07 -0.52 -7.41
N LYS A 213 38.12 0.01 -6.76
CA LYS A 213 38.76 -0.62 -5.60
C LYS A 213 38.10 -0.17 -4.31
N ILE A 214 38.00 -1.08 -3.35
CA ILE A 214 37.35 -0.80 -2.07
C ILE A 214 38.26 0.09 -1.22
N ILE A 215 37.72 1.22 -0.76
CA ILE A 215 38.39 2.16 0.14
C ILE A 215 37.82 2.13 1.56
N GLU A 216 36.62 1.60 1.76
CA GLU A 216 36.01 1.38 3.07
C GLU A 216 34.98 0.25 2.98
N LEU A 217 34.91 -0.57 4.04
CA LEU A 217 34.00 -1.68 4.17
C LEU A 217 33.22 -1.57 5.49
N GLU A 218 31.91 -1.49 5.40
CA GLU A 218 31.02 -1.58 6.56
C GLU A 218 30.40 -2.98 6.64
N LEU A 219 30.48 -3.56 7.83
CA LEU A 219 29.96 -4.89 8.16
C LEU A 219 28.92 -4.75 9.26
N ILE A 220 27.93 -5.63 9.28
CA ILE A 220 26.99 -5.77 10.40
C ILE A 220 26.97 -7.22 10.88
N LYS A 221 26.79 -7.44 12.18
CA LYS A 221 26.65 -8.80 12.73
C LYS A 221 25.40 -9.47 12.15
N LYS A 222 25.53 -10.76 11.83
CA LYS A 222 24.39 -11.63 11.48
C LYS A 222 23.43 -11.82 12.64
#